data_AF-A0A842XI34-F1
#
_entry.id   AF-A0A842XI34-F1
#
_cell.length_a   1.000
_cell.length_b   1.000
_cell.length_c   1.000
_cell.angle_alpha   90.00
_cell.angle_beta   90.00
_cell.angle_gamma   90.00
#
_symmetry.space_group_name_H-M   'P 1'
#
loop_
_entity.id
_entity.type
_entity.pdbx_description
1 polymer ?
#
loop_
_entity_poly.entity_id
_entity_poly.type
_entity_poly.pdbx_seq_one_letter_code
_entity_poly.pdbx_strand_id
1 'polypeptide(L)' 'SRNILVAFGAPTQGLYDIVAREKLKLNEVAHFTVNTIPNQGTETVRTEEALYTSLAILNLIIGK' A
#
# COMPACT_ATOMS: atom_id res chain seq x y z
N SER A 1 -21.01 -8.77 -1.85
CA SER A 1 -20.42 -7.48 -1.46
C SER A 1 -19.07 -7.33 -2.15
N ARG A 2 -18.76 -6.18 -2.77
CA ARG A 2 -17.40 -5.88 -3.27
C ARG A 2 -16.71 -4.98 -2.26
N ASN A 3 -16.05 -5.59 -1.28
CA ASN A 3 -15.25 -4.86 -0.29
C ASN A 3 -13.82 -4.75 -0.81
N ILE A 4 -13.26 -3.55 -0.75
CA ILE A 4 -11.85 -3.30 -1.11
C ILE A 4 -11.08 -3.07 0.19
N LEU A 5 -9.98 -3.80 0.36
CA LEU A 5 -9.03 -3.62 1.46
C LEU A 5 -7.73 -3.06 0.88
N VAL A 6 -7.23 -1.97 1.47
CA VAL A 6 -5.93 -1.39 1.15
C VAL A 6 -5.06 -1.54 2.39
N ALA A 7 -3.95 -2.27 2.25
CA ALA A 7 -3.00 -2.47 3.34
C ALA A 7 -1.83 -1.49 3.20
N PHE A 8 -1.34 -0.99 4.34
CA PHE A 8 -0.16 -0.12 4.41
C PHE A 8 0.86 -0.72 5.38
N GLY A 9 2.14 -0.60 5.02
CA GLY A 9 3.24 -0.91 5.93
C GLY A 9 3.55 0.26 6.86
N ALA A 10 4.54 0.06 7.72
CA ALA A 10 5.16 1.12 8.51
C ALA A 10 6.28 1.81 7.70
N PRO A 11 6.69 3.04 8.06
CA PRO A 11 7.77 3.75 7.33
C PRO A 11 9.09 2.97 7.34
N THR A 12 9.37 2.25 8.42
CA THR A 12 10.59 1.44 8.60
C THR A 12 10.41 -0.04 8.26
N GLN A 13 9.19 -0.46 7.91
CA GLN A 13 8.90 -1.86 7.62
C GLN A 13 7.77 -2.01 6.60
N GLY A 14 8.12 -2.47 5.39
CA GLY A 14 7.17 -2.67 4.31
C GLY A 14 6.30 -3.92 4.48
N LEU A 15 5.23 -4.01 3.68
CA LEU A 15 4.34 -5.18 3.70
C LEU A 15 5.09 -6.48 3.34
N TYR A 16 6.10 -6.43 2.47
CA TYR A 16 6.94 -7.58 2.16
C TYR A 16 7.64 -8.15 3.41
N ASP A 17 8.20 -7.28 4.25
CA ASP A 17 8.87 -7.71 5.48
C ASP A 17 7.88 -8.25 6.51
N ILE A 18 6.69 -7.66 6.59
CA ILE A 18 5.63 -8.08 7.52
C ILE A 18 5.18 -9.50 7.18
N VAL A 19 4.81 -9.77 5.93
CA VAL A 19 4.29 -11.09 5.53
C VAL A 19 5.37 -12.17 5.53
N ALA A 20 6.64 -11.80 5.30
CA ALA A 20 7.75 -12.75 5.34
C ALA A 20 7.95 -13.37 6.74
N ARG A 21 7.64 -12.64 7.83
CA ARG A 21 7.68 -13.19 9.21
C ARG A 21 6.70 -14.34 9.42
N GLU A 22 5.59 -14.31 8.70
CA GLU A 22 4.57 -15.36 8.69
C GLU A 22 4.83 -16.44 7.63
N LYS A 23 6.00 -16.43 6.99
CA LYS A 23 6.39 -17.34 5.88
C LYS A 23 5.46 -17.24 4.66
N LEU A 24 4.86 -16.08 4.45
CA LEU A 24 3.99 -15.78 3.30
C LEU A 24 4.71 -14.85 2.32
N LYS A 25 4.32 -14.90 1.05
CA LYS A 25 4.72 -13.90 0.05
C LYS A 25 3.56 -12.94 -0.22
N LEU A 26 3.87 -11.66 -0.46
CA LEU A 26 2.84 -10.64 -0.64
C LEU A 26 1.89 -10.94 -1.82
N ASN A 27 2.43 -11.51 -2.89
CA ASN A 27 1.67 -11.93 -4.07
C ASN A 27 0.77 -13.16 -3.84
N GLU A 28 0.92 -13.88 -2.73
CA GLU A 28 0.03 -15.00 -2.36
C GLU A 28 -1.20 -14.51 -1.58
N VAL A 29 -1.13 -13.31 -0.99
CA VAL A 29 -2.18 -12.78 -0.09
C VAL A 29 -2.82 -11.48 -0.60
N ALA A 30 -2.23 -10.82 -1.60
CA ALA A 30 -2.75 -9.59 -2.18
C ALA A 30 -3.09 -9.79 -3.66
N HIS A 31 -4.27 -9.33 -4.07
CA HIS A 31 -4.69 -9.33 -5.48
C HIS A 31 -3.83 -8.40 -6.35
N PHE A 32 -3.41 -7.27 -5.77
CA PHE A 32 -2.57 -6.27 -6.43
C PHE A 32 -1.53 -5.74 -5.47
N THR A 33 -0.35 -5.42 -5.99
CA THR A 33 0.68 -4.64 -5.30
C THR A 33 1.06 -3.48 -6.20
N VAL A 34 0.90 -2.26 -5.70
CA VAL A 34 0.97 -1.04 -6.52
C VAL A 34 1.85 -0.01 -5.82
N ASN A 35 2.68 0.70 -6.60
CA ASN A 35 3.33 1.93 -6.14
C ASN A 35 2.44 3.12 -6.54
N THR A 36 1.87 3.80 -5.55
CA THR A 36 0.99 4.97 -5.74
C THR A 36 1.76 6.30 -5.80
N ILE A 37 3.07 6.30 -5.53
CA ILE A 37 3.93 7.49 -5.48
C ILE A 37 5.22 7.20 -6.27
N PRO A 38 5.14 7.05 -7.60
CA PRO A 38 6.33 6.89 -8.42
C PRO A 38 7.22 8.13 -8.30
N ASN A 39 8.54 7.93 -8.30
CA ASN A 39 9.52 9.02 -8.17
C ASN A 39 9.30 9.90 -6.92
N GLN A 40 8.98 9.29 -5.76
CA GLN A 40 8.64 9.96 -4.50
C GLN A 40 9.59 11.08 -4.04
N GLY A 41 10.84 11.13 -4.52
CA GLY A 41 11.78 12.22 -4.25
C GLY A 41 12.35 12.27 -2.83
N THR A 42 11.94 11.34 -1.96
CA THR A 42 12.45 11.13 -0.61
C THR A 42 12.91 9.69 -0.43
N GLU A 43 13.66 9.40 0.63
CA GLU A 43 14.08 8.03 0.94
C GLU A 43 12.87 7.13 1.29
N THR A 44 11.97 7.64 2.13
CA THR A 44 10.74 6.95 2.55
C THR A 44 9.53 7.88 2.50
N VAL A 45 8.35 7.32 2.27
CA VAL A 45 7.06 7.99 2.49
C VAL A 45 6.47 7.46 3.78
N ARG A 46 6.11 8.35 4.71
CA ARG A 46 5.49 7.93 5.97
C ARG A 46 4.08 7.40 5.74
N THR A 47 3.59 6.54 6.62
CA THR A 47 2.30 5.86 6.44
C THR A 47 1.14 6.84 6.30
N GLU A 48 1.13 7.94 7.04
CA GLU A 48 0.11 8.99 6.95
C GLU A 48 0.15 9.73 5.61
N GLU A 49 1.33 10.01 5.06
CA GLU A 49 1.51 10.61 3.74
C GLU A 49 1.03 9.65 2.64
N ALA A 50 1.44 8.39 2.74
CA ALA A 50 1.04 7.32 1.82
C ALA A 50 -0.47 7.08 1.84
N LEU A 51 -1.11 7.17 3.02
CA LEU A 51 -2.55 7.03 3.18
C LEU A 51 -3.29 8.13 2.44
N TYR A 52 -2.91 9.39 2.65
CA TYR A 52 -3.54 10.53 1.95
C TYR A 52 -3.39 10.41 0.43
N THR A 53 -2.18 10.18 -0.07
CA THR A 53 -1.93 10.12 -1.53
C THR A 53 -2.64 8.93 -2.16
N SER A 54 -2.53 7.74 -1.56
CA SER A 54 -3.12 6.52 -2.13
C SER A 54 -4.64 6.58 -2.14
N LEU A 55 -5.26 7.05 -1.05
CA LEU A 55 -6.72 7.17 -1.00
C LEU A 55 -7.24 8.29 -1.91
N ALA A 56 -6.52 9.40 -2.09
CA ALA A 56 -6.88 10.43 -3.06
C ALA A 56 -6.88 9.89 -4.49
N ILE A 57 -5.84 9.15 -4.89
CA ILE A 57 -5.77 8.51 -6.22
C ILE A 57 -6.91 7.50 -6.39
N LEU A 58 -7.12 6.63 -5.40
CA LEU A 58 -8.22 5.67 -5.45
C LEU A 58 -9.57 6.39 -5.55
N ASN A 59 -9.79 7.46 -4.79
CA ASN A 59 -11.03 8.24 -4.86
C ASN A 59 -11.29 8.82 -6.26
N LEU A 60 -10.27 9.18 -7.03
CA LEU A 60 -10.46 9.61 -8.43
C LEU A 60 -10.91 8.50 -9.37
N ILE A 61 -10.59 7.23 -9.05
CA ILE A 61 -10.86 6.07 -9.90
C ILE A 61 -12.14 5.33 -9.49
N ILE A 62 -12.36 5.20 -8.18
CA ILE A 62 -13.46 4.42 -7.58
C ILE A 62 -14.48 5.27 -6.81
N GLY A 63 -14.15 6.54 -6.52
CA GLY A 63 -15.09 7.47 -5.90
C GLY A 63 -16.27 7.74 -6.84
N LYS A 64 -17.44 7.95 -6.24
CA LYS A 64 -18.63 8.37 -6.98
C LYS A 64 -18.57 9.86 -7.31
#